data_AF-A0A2A5GHB4-F1
#
_entry.id   AF-A0A2A5GHB4-F1
#
_cell.length_a   1.000
_cell.length_b   1.000
_cell.length_c   1.000
_cell.angle_alpha   90.00
_cell.angle_beta   90.00
_cell.angle_gamma   90.00
#
_symmetry.space_group_name_H-M   'P 1'
#
loop_
_entity.id
_entity.type
_entity.pdbx_description
1 polymer ?
#
loop_
_entity_poly.entity_id
_entity_poly.type
_entity_poly.pdbx_seq_one_letter_code
_entity_poly.pdbx_strand_id
1 'polypeptide(L)'
;MKINKLRLQFLLVGALCFMHATHVTAQKDCGEINTIQPSIMVLPRTMQGEDLRTIMDDQPEVRIAISRLKQAFDDRGYTTMDFETTLKSRMIDEVVTKESKTEFKNRIFRNIPSDIVVEIDVIITPVGEDHRASLVLEANVTDNGFSMASVPIVGNAWNVKDKILLISAALKMENDNNELLIDEFLRKMNEKWAEIREKGKSVKMEFSISEDTSLTMDDDVTSQKEKLKYVIEDWLEETALGNYYVITFVTETKLMVEDYRYPVRDPKNCTNMTARKIERKLDRFFDKIDQAVKFDNSRGTLYINIL
;
A
#
# COMPACT_ATOMS: atom_id res chain seq x y z
N MET A 1 -69.90 -51.22 27.54
CA MET A 1 -70.79 -51.13 26.37
C MET A 1 -70.50 -49.83 25.62
N LYS A 2 -69.96 -49.95 24.40
CA LYS A 2 -69.73 -48.92 23.35
C LYS A 2 -68.95 -47.64 23.73
N ILE A 3 -67.64 -47.65 23.44
CA ILE A 3 -66.86 -46.42 23.16
C ILE A 3 -66.88 -46.21 21.64
N ASN A 4 -67.31 -45.03 21.24
CA ASN A 4 -67.53 -44.61 19.85
C ASN A 4 -66.30 -43.88 19.29
N LYS A 5 -66.01 -44.19 18.02
CA LYS A 5 -65.34 -43.34 17.01
C LYS A 5 -63.86 -43.01 17.22
N LEU A 6 -63.05 -44.04 17.03
CA LEU A 6 -61.74 -43.94 16.38
C LEU A 6 -61.97 -44.00 14.86
N ARG A 7 -61.66 -42.93 14.11
CA ARG A 7 -61.05 -42.96 12.76
C ARG A 7 -61.08 -41.59 12.08
N LEU A 8 -59.90 -41.23 11.59
CA LEU A 8 -59.66 -40.55 10.33
C LEU A 8 -59.84 -39.01 10.30
N GLN A 9 -58.85 -38.31 10.86
CA GLN A 9 -58.34 -37.03 10.36
C GLN A 9 -57.01 -36.72 11.07
N PHE A 10 -55.99 -37.52 10.74
CA PHE A 10 -54.59 -37.29 11.13
C PHE A 10 -53.76 -37.30 9.84
N LEU A 11 -53.63 -36.13 9.22
CA LEU A 11 -52.57 -35.77 8.26
C LEU A 11 -52.86 -34.34 7.80
N LEU A 12 -51.81 -33.50 7.72
CA LEU A 12 -51.79 -32.10 7.28
C LEU A 12 -51.97 -30.98 8.33
N VAL A 13 -51.32 -31.05 9.50
CA VAL A 13 -50.78 -29.83 10.15
C VAL A 13 -49.53 -30.23 10.95
N GLY A 14 -48.38 -30.34 10.28
CA GLY A 14 -47.16 -30.79 10.95
C GLY A 14 -45.92 -30.63 10.10
N ALA A 15 -45.77 -29.50 9.40
CA ALA A 15 -44.54 -29.17 8.69
C ALA A 15 -44.55 -27.69 8.24
N LEU A 16 -44.46 -26.73 9.16
CA LEU A 16 -44.03 -25.37 8.78
C LEU A 16 -43.59 -24.52 9.99
N CYS A 17 -42.51 -24.90 10.65
CA CYS A 17 -41.72 -24.00 11.50
C CYS A 17 -40.34 -24.60 11.80
N PHE A 18 -39.61 -25.02 10.75
CA PHE A 18 -38.16 -25.00 10.83
C PHE A 18 -37.72 -23.59 10.45
N MET A 19 -37.50 -22.77 11.48
CA MET A 19 -36.70 -21.55 11.35
C MET A 19 -35.38 -21.94 10.67
N HIS A 20 -35.30 -21.70 9.37
CA HIS A 20 -34.03 -21.58 8.70
C HIS A 20 -33.44 -20.27 9.20
N ALA A 21 -32.61 -20.35 10.23
CA ALA A 21 -31.60 -19.34 10.48
C ALA A 21 -30.68 -19.36 9.26
N THR A 22 -31.05 -18.60 8.23
CA THR A 22 -30.13 -18.26 7.15
C THR A 22 -29.04 -17.41 7.80
N HIS A 23 -27.95 -18.04 8.19
CA HIS A 23 -26.70 -17.33 8.40
C HIS A 23 -26.40 -16.62 7.08
N VAL A 24 -26.60 -15.31 7.06
CA VAL A 24 -26.01 -14.45 6.05
C VAL A 24 -24.50 -14.47 6.32
N THR A 25 -23.81 -15.49 5.82
CA THR A 25 -22.35 -15.43 5.74
C THR A 25 -22.03 -14.49 4.57
N ALA A 26 -21.74 -13.23 4.90
CA ALA A 26 -21.19 -12.27 3.94
C ALA A 26 -19.80 -12.69 3.41
N GLN A 27 -19.21 -13.74 3.98
CA GLN A 27 -17.93 -14.29 3.56
C GLN A 27 -18.17 -15.51 2.68
N LYS A 28 -18.10 -15.28 1.37
CA LYS A 28 -17.86 -16.32 0.38
C LYS A 28 -16.43 -16.81 0.57
N ASP A 29 -16.24 -18.12 0.50
CA ASP A 29 -14.91 -18.76 0.45
C ASP A 29 -14.06 -18.06 -0.61
N CYS A 30 -12.78 -17.78 -0.32
CA CYS A 30 -11.89 -16.97 -1.17
C CYS A 30 -11.47 -17.71 -2.46
N GLY A 31 -12.43 -18.25 -3.22
CA GLY A 31 -12.20 -18.78 -4.58
C GLY A 31 -11.52 -17.74 -5.47
N GLU A 32 -10.94 -18.16 -6.61
CA GLU A 32 -10.12 -17.32 -7.50
C GLU A 32 -10.55 -15.86 -7.47
N ILE A 33 -9.79 -15.07 -6.71
CA ILE A 33 -10.15 -13.71 -6.39
C ILE A 33 -10.10 -12.95 -7.71
N ASN A 34 -11.27 -12.60 -8.25
CA ASN A 34 -11.39 -11.63 -9.33
C ASN A 34 -10.54 -10.41 -8.94
N THR A 35 -9.50 -10.17 -9.73
CA THR A 35 -8.38 -9.27 -9.46
C THR A 35 -8.89 -7.87 -9.09
N ILE A 36 -8.89 -7.56 -7.79
CA ILE A 36 -9.13 -6.18 -7.36
C ILE A 36 -7.91 -5.38 -7.80
N GLN A 37 -8.14 -4.42 -8.69
CA GLN A 37 -7.09 -3.55 -9.20
C GLN A 37 -6.55 -2.69 -8.05
N PRO A 38 -5.24 -2.40 -8.03
CA PRO A 38 -4.65 -1.55 -7.01
C PRO A 38 -5.22 -0.13 -7.14
N SER A 39 -5.38 0.54 -6.01
CA SER A 39 -5.66 1.97 -6.01
C SER A 39 -4.38 2.76 -6.27
N ILE A 40 -4.46 3.80 -7.10
CA ILE A 40 -3.31 4.58 -7.57
C ILE A 40 -3.51 6.05 -7.20
N MET A 41 -2.46 6.69 -6.68
CA MET A 41 -2.41 8.14 -6.51
C MET A 41 -1.25 8.69 -7.35
N VAL A 42 -1.53 9.71 -8.16
CA VAL A 42 -0.52 10.41 -8.96
C VAL A 42 -0.14 11.72 -8.29
N LEU A 43 1.15 11.96 -8.07
CA LEU A 43 1.65 13.16 -7.39
C LEU A 43 2.86 13.75 -8.12
N PRO A 44 3.10 15.08 -8.04
CA PRO A 44 4.29 15.67 -8.62
C PRO A 44 5.52 15.31 -7.80
N ARG A 45 6.66 15.08 -8.46
CA ARG A 45 7.94 14.98 -7.77
C ARG A 45 8.27 16.33 -7.12
N THR A 46 8.76 16.30 -5.88
CA THR A 46 9.16 17.52 -5.15
C THR A 46 10.63 17.51 -4.83
N MET A 47 11.30 18.66 -4.95
CA MET A 47 12.65 18.82 -4.43
C MET A 47 12.66 19.01 -2.91
N GLN A 48 13.79 18.75 -2.27
CA GLN A 48 13.92 18.93 -0.82
C GLN A 48 13.65 20.40 -0.46
N GLY A 49 12.68 20.62 0.43
CA GLY A 49 12.27 21.96 0.86
C GLY A 49 11.13 22.57 0.04
N GLU A 50 10.73 21.97 -1.07
CA GLU A 50 9.55 22.39 -1.81
C GLU A 50 8.25 21.96 -1.12
N ASP A 51 7.22 22.76 -1.36
CA ASP A 51 5.88 22.57 -0.87
C ASP A 51 4.97 22.12 -2.01
N LEU A 52 4.30 20.97 -1.81
CA LEU A 52 3.42 20.34 -2.80
C LEU A 52 2.31 21.29 -3.26
N ARG A 53 1.81 22.13 -2.36
CA ARG A 53 0.77 23.10 -2.69
C ARG A 53 1.32 24.17 -3.62
N THR A 54 2.51 24.69 -3.37
CA THR A 54 3.14 25.70 -4.25
C THR A 54 3.28 25.17 -5.68
N ILE A 55 3.73 23.92 -5.85
CA ILE A 55 3.81 23.29 -7.18
C ILE A 55 2.40 23.18 -7.80
N MET A 56 1.41 22.76 -7.01
CA MET A 56 0.03 22.62 -7.49
C MET A 56 -0.70 23.93 -7.75
N ASP A 57 -0.35 25.04 -7.12
CA ASP A 57 -0.98 26.34 -7.36
C ASP A 57 -0.28 27.03 -8.56
N ASP A 58 1.06 27.05 -8.57
CA ASP A 58 1.84 27.91 -9.46
C ASP A 58 2.24 27.26 -10.80
N GLN A 59 2.14 25.92 -10.94
CA GLN A 59 2.59 25.19 -12.14
C GLN A 59 1.43 24.48 -12.86
N PRO A 60 0.63 25.21 -13.69
CA PRO A 60 -0.48 24.62 -14.44
C PRO A 60 -0.07 23.47 -15.35
N GLU A 61 1.14 23.52 -15.89
CA GLU A 61 1.71 22.49 -16.75
C GLU A 61 1.86 21.14 -16.03
N VAL A 62 2.21 21.15 -14.73
CA VAL A 62 2.33 19.93 -13.91
C VAL A 62 0.94 19.36 -13.60
N ARG A 63 -0.04 20.21 -13.28
CA ARG A 63 -1.44 19.77 -13.09
C ARG A 63 -1.99 19.07 -14.32
N ILE A 64 -1.69 19.60 -15.51
CA ILE A 64 -2.11 18.98 -16.78
C ILE A 64 -1.43 17.64 -16.98
N ALA A 65 -0.13 17.53 -16.69
CA ALA A 65 0.59 16.26 -16.79
C ALA A 65 -0.01 15.18 -15.86
N ILE A 66 -0.29 15.54 -14.60
CA ILE A 66 -0.97 14.66 -13.62
C ILE A 66 -2.35 14.25 -14.15
N SER A 67 -3.17 15.20 -14.61
CA SER A 67 -4.51 14.91 -15.12
C SER A 67 -4.50 13.98 -16.32
N ARG A 68 -3.52 14.10 -17.22
CA ARG A 68 -3.36 13.22 -18.39
C ARG A 68 -2.94 11.81 -17.98
N LEU A 69 -1.99 11.70 -17.05
CA LEU A 69 -1.57 10.40 -16.54
C LEU A 69 -2.69 9.70 -15.79
N LYS A 70 -3.43 10.43 -14.96
CA LYS A 70 -4.65 9.94 -14.29
C LYS A 70 -5.67 9.43 -15.32
N GLN A 71 -5.93 10.19 -16.38
CA GLN A 71 -6.84 9.76 -17.43
C GLN A 71 -6.38 8.44 -18.07
N ALA A 72 -5.08 8.27 -18.33
CA ALA A 72 -4.54 7.03 -18.88
C ALA A 72 -4.71 5.81 -17.95
N PHE A 73 -4.73 6.02 -16.63
CA PHE A 73 -5.08 5.01 -15.64
C PHE A 73 -6.59 4.72 -15.62
N ASP A 74 -7.43 5.76 -15.60
CA ASP A 74 -8.90 5.63 -15.61
C ASP A 74 -9.38 4.88 -16.86
N ASP A 75 -8.82 5.19 -18.03
CA ASP A 75 -9.11 4.54 -19.31
C ASP A 75 -8.79 3.03 -19.31
N ARG A 76 -7.95 2.57 -18.37
CA ARG A 76 -7.58 1.14 -18.18
C ARG A 76 -8.27 0.49 -16.98
N GLY A 77 -9.20 1.19 -16.34
CA GLY A 77 -10.04 0.66 -15.27
C GLY A 77 -9.43 0.73 -13.87
N TYR A 78 -8.29 1.41 -13.70
CA TYR A 78 -7.71 1.59 -12.37
C TYR A 78 -8.59 2.52 -11.52
N THR A 79 -8.60 2.26 -10.22
CA THR A 79 -9.15 3.22 -9.27
C THR A 79 -8.09 4.28 -8.99
N THR A 80 -8.27 5.47 -9.56
CA THR A 80 -7.40 6.61 -9.27
C THR A 80 -7.95 7.46 -8.12
N MET A 81 -7.06 7.90 -7.24
CA MET A 81 -7.36 8.90 -6.23
C MET A 81 -6.84 10.24 -6.69
N ASP A 82 -7.72 11.24 -6.63
CA ASP A 82 -7.33 12.60 -6.96
C ASP A 82 -6.47 13.20 -5.85
N PHE A 83 -5.20 13.44 -6.16
CA PHE A 83 -4.25 14.04 -5.25
C PHE A 83 -4.66 15.46 -4.84
N GLU A 84 -5.20 16.28 -5.76
CA GLU A 84 -5.56 17.66 -5.43
C GLU A 84 -6.71 17.72 -4.43
N THR A 85 -7.76 16.93 -4.67
CA THR A 85 -8.89 16.80 -3.72
C THR A 85 -8.44 16.20 -2.39
N THR A 86 -7.54 15.21 -2.41
CA THR A 86 -6.99 14.62 -1.18
C THR A 86 -6.18 15.66 -0.40
N LEU A 87 -5.30 16.40 -1.07
CA LEU A 87 -4.48 17.46 -0.47
C LEU A 87 -5.39 18.51 0.19
N LYS A 88 -6.39 19.02 -0.53
CA LYS A 88 -7.36 20.00 0.00
C LYS A 88 -8.11 19.48 1.22
N SER A 89 -8.59 18.25 1.18
CA SER A 89 -9.31 17.63 2.30
C SER A 89 -8.41 17.52 3.55
N ARG A 90 -7.15 17.12 3.37
CA ARG A 90 -6.18 17.06 4.47
C ARG A 90 -5.83 18.44 5.02
N MET A 91 -5.73 19.47 4.17
CA MET A 91 -5.49 20.83 4.64
C MET A 91 -6.65 21.37 5.50
N ILE A 92 -7.89 21.00 5.16
CA ILE A 92 -9.04 21.35 6.00
C ILE A 92 -8.89 20.68 7.38
N ASP A 93 -8.48 19.40 7.42
CA ASP A 93 -8.22 18.70 8.68
C ASP A 93 -7.13 19.40 9.51
N GLU A 94 -6.03 19.87 8.91
CA GLU A 94 -4.94 20.60 9.59
C GLU A 94 -5.43 21.87 10.30
N VAL A 95 -6.24 22.68 9.61
CA VAL A 95 -6.82 23.90 10.16
C VAL A 95 -7.72 23.59 11.36
N VAL A 96 -8.40 22.44 11.34
CA VAL A 96 -9.26 21.97 12.42
C VAL A 96 -8.44 21.43 13.61
N THR A 97 -7.34 20.71 13.36
CA THR A 97 -6.56 20.04 14.40
C THR A 97 -5.44 20.88 15.04
N LYS A 98 -5.15 22.09 14.53
CA LYS A 98 -4.07 23.00 15.00
C LYS A 98 -2.68 22.36 15.02
N GLU A 99 -2.41 21.48 14.06
CA GLU A 99 -1.12 20.79 13.98
C GLU A 99 -0.01 21.67 13.39
N SER A 100 1.24 21.29 13.66
CA SER A 100 2.38 21.95 13.03
C SER A 100 2.53 21.52 11.55
N LYS A 101 3.03 22.43 10.71
CA LYS A 101 3.26 22.17 9.27
C LYS A 101 4.16 20.96 9.00
N THR A 102 5.12 20.68 9.89
CA THR A 102 6.04 19.54 9.78
C THR A 102 5.32 18.21 10.03
N GLU A 103 4.46 18.15 11.05
CA GLU A 103 3.66 16.97 11.36
C GLU A 103 2.65 16.69 10.26
N PHE A 104 2.08 17.75 9.68
CA PHE A 104 1.17 17.67 8.54
C PHE A 104 1.83 17.06 7.30
N LYS A 105 3.00 17.59 6.88
CA LYS A 105 3.77 17.05 5.74
C LYS A 105 4.11 15.58 5.96
N ASN A 106 4.63 15.24 7.14
CA ASN A 106 4.95 13.86 7.48
C ASN A 106 3.71 12.97 7.52
N ARG A 107 2.52 13.49 7.88
CA ARG A 107 1.29 12.70 7.90
C ARG A 107 0.70 12.45 6.50
N ILE A 108 0.72 13.44 5.61
CA ILE A 108 0.23 13.24 4.23
C ILE A 108 0.97 12.08 3.58
N PHE A 109 2.31 12.08 3.65
CA PHE A 109 3.12 11.01 3.07
C PHE A 109 3.00 9.68 3.82
N ARG A 110 2.78 9.69 5.14
CA ARG A 110 2.56 8.46 5.93
C ARG A 110 1.19 7.81 5.70
N ASN A 111 0.18 8.61 5.34
CA ASN A 111 -1.21 8.16 5.21
C ASN A 111 -1.76 8.35 3.79
N ILE A 112 -0.91 8.14 2.77
CA ILE A 112 -1.39 8.11 1.39
C ILE A 112 -2.41 6.97 1.27
N PRO A 113 -3.68 7.25 0.94
CA PRO A 113 -4.73 6.25 0.95
C PRO A 113 -4.70 5.28 -0.24
N SER A 114 -3.58 5.15 -0.96
CA SER A 114 -3.47 4.30 -2.16
C SER A 114 -2.48 3.14 -1.96
N ASP A 115 -2.68 2.06 -2.71
CA ASP A 115 -1.75 0.92 -2.74
C ASP A 115 -0.44 1.29 -3.47
N ILE A 116 -0.55 2.13 -4.49
CA ILE A 116 0.55 2.57 -5.34
C ILE A 116 0.57 4.11 -5.40
N VAL A 117 1.78 4.66 -5.29
CA VAL A 117 2.07 6.06 -5.57
C VAL A 117 2.79 6.14 -6.92
N VAL A 118 2.37 7.07 -7.76
CA VAL A 118 3.03 7.39 -9.02
C VAL A 118 3.50 8.83 -8.98
N GLU A 119 4.80 9.03 -8.98
CA GLU A 119 5.43 10.33 -9.08
C GLU A 119 5.65 10.71 -10.54
N ILE A 120 5.37 11.97 -10.88
CA ILE A 120 5.68 12.56 -12.18
C ILE A 120 6.62 13.75 -11.98
N ASP A 121 7.81 13.64 -12.55
CA ASP A 121 8.75 14.77 -12.68
C ASP A 121 8.55 15.41 -14.05
N VAL A 122 8.41 16.73 -14.11
CA VAL A 122 8.20 17.49 -15.35
C VAL A 122 9.33 18.49 -15.49
N ILE A 123 10.18 18.26 -16.49
CA ILE A 123 11.39 19.04 -16.71
C ILE A 123 11.27 19.72 -18.08
N ILE A 124 11.29 21.05 -18.10
CA ILE A 124 11.36 21.83 -19.34
C ILE A 124 12.78 22.35 -19.51
N THR A 125 13.46 21.95 -20.58
CA THR A 125 14.86 22.31 -20.83
C THR A 125 15.02 23.05 -22.15
N PRO A 126 15.73 24.20 -22.18
CA PRO A 126 16.12 24.83 -23.44
C PRO A 126 17.19 24.02 -24.17
N VAL A 127 17.09 23.91 -25.48
CA VAL A 127 18.02 23.22 -26.38
C VAL A 127 18.36 24.18 -27.53
N GLY A 128 19.38 25.01 -27.34
CA GLY A 128 19.63 26.13 -28.25
C GLY A 128 18.49 27.15 -28.18
N GLU A 129 17.85 27.44 -29.31
CA GLU A 129 16.63 28.27 -29.37
C GLU A 129 15.35 27.47 -29.11
N ASP A 130 15.42 26.14 -29.17
CA ASP A 130 14.30 25.24 -28.96
C ASP A 130 14.08 24.95 -27.47
N HIS A 131 12.92 24.39 -27.15
CA HIS A 131 12.55 23.91 -25.83
C HIS A 131 12.08 22.47 -25.93
N ARG A 132 12.33 21.69 -24.88
CA ARG A 132 11.94 20.28 -24.79
C ARG A 132 11.31 20.00 -23.44
N ALA A 133 10.23 19.23 -23.44
CA ALA A 133 9.69 18.62 -22.23
C ALA A 133 10.25 17.21 -22.05
N SER A 134 10.72 16.92 -20.85
CA SER A 134 11.06 15.58 -20.39
C SER A 134 10.19 15.26 -19.17
N LEU A 135 9.62 14.07 -19.14
CA LEU A 135 8.88 13.55 -17.99
C LEU A 135 9.57 12.33 -17.44
N VAL A 136 9.56 12.15 -16.12
CA VAL A 136 9.98 10.88 -15.49
C VAL A 136 8.81 10.36 -14.69
N LEU A 137 8.30 9.19 -15.09
CA LEU A 137 7.25 8.49 -14.38
C LEU A 137 7.88 7.46 -13.46
N GLU A 138 7.51 7.47 -12.18
CA GLU A 138 8.02 6.54 -11.18
C GLU A 138 6.88 5.98 -10.33
N ALA A 139 6.66 4.67 -10.34
CA ALA A 139 5.65 4.01 -9.53
C ALA A 139 6.30 3.24 -8.38
N ASN A 140 5.82 3.46 -7.16
CA ASN A 140 6.30 2.79 -5.95
C ASN A 140 5.12 2.27 -5.11
N VAL A 141 5.29 1.12 -4.46
CA VAL A 141 4.30 0.59 -3.50
C VAL A 141 4.33 1.43 -2.23
N THR A 142 3.16 1.90 -1.76
CA THR A 142 3.08 2.79 -0.58
C THR A 142 3.57 2.12 0.71
N ASP A 143 3.34 0.81 0.85
CA ASP A 143 3.63 0.05 2.08
C ASP A 143 5.14 -0.08 2.38
N ASN A 144 6.01 -0.08 1.38
CA ASN A 144 7.44 -0.36 1.54
C ASN A 144 8.38 0.43 0.61
N GLY A 145 7.83 1.28 -0.26
CA GLY A 145 8.60 2.09 -1.20
C GLY A 145 9.24 1.31 -2.34
N PHE A 146 8.90 0.03 -2.56
CA PHE A 146 9.50 -0.76 -3.63
C PHE A 146 9.08 -0.25 -5.00
N SER A 147 10.08 -0.11 -5.88
CA SER A 147 9.86 0.34 -7.24
C SER A 147 9.10 -0.70 -8.07
N MET A 148 8.05 -0.22 -8.72
CA MET A 148 7.22 -1.00 -9.63
C MET A 148 7.54 -0.70 -11.09
N ALA A 149 7.71 0.57 -11.43
CA ALA A 149 8.03 0.98 -12.79
C ALA A 149 8.73 2.33 -12.78
N SER A 150 9.66 2.49 -13.71
CA SER A 150 10.24 3.79 -14.04
C SER A 150 10.36 3.90 -15.55
N VAL A 151 9.83 4.99 -16.12
CA VAL A 151 9.91 5.28 -17.55
C VAL A 151 10.20 6.77 -17.74
N PRO A 152 11.38 7.12 -18.30
CA PRO A 152 11.63 8.46 -18.78
C PRO A 152 10.98 8.65 -20.15
N ILE A 153 10.36 9.82 -20.34
CA ILE A 153 9.70 10.24 -21.57
C ILE A 153 10.38 11.52 -22.02
N VAL A 154 11.14 11.45 -23.11
CA VAL A 154 11.87 12.61 -23.64
C VAL A 154 11.15 13.07 -24.91
N GLY A 155 10.51 14.24 -24.85
CA GLY A 155 9.88 14.84 -26.02
C GLY A 155 10.90 15.35 -27.05
N ASN A 156 10.41 15.72 -28.22
CA ASN A 156 11.23 16.42 -29.21
C ASN A 156 11.50 17.86 -28.78
N ALA A 157 12.57 18.44 -29.31
CA ALA A 157 12.86 19.87 -29.16
C ALA A 157 12.13 20.66 -30.26
N TRP A 158 11.45 21.73 -29.86
CA TRP A 158 10.75 22.64 -30.77
C TRP A 158 10.95 24.10 -30.37
N ASN A 159 10.90 25.00 -31.34
CA ASN A 159 10.87 26.44 -31.10
C ASN A 159 9.47 26.89 -30.62
N VAL A 160 9.06 26.38 -29.46
CA VAL A 160 7.76 26.61 -28.82
C VAL A 160 8.00 26.87 -27.34
N LYS A 161 7.43 27.95 -26.82
CA LYS A 161 7.51 28.31 -25.38
C LYS A 161 6.35 27.78 -24.55
N ASP A 162 5.27 27.34 -25.19
CA ASP A 162 4.11 26.78 -24.52
C ASP A 162 4.45 25.42 -23.90
N LYS A 163 4.68 25.41 -22.59
CA LYS A 163 5.02 24.22 -21.81
C LYS A 163 3.95 23.13 -21.90
N ILE A 164 2.67 23.50 -21.97
CA ILE A 164 1.55 22.55 -22.04
C ILE A 164 1.60 21.80 -23.36
N LEU A 165 1.90 22.50 -24.46
CA LEU A 165 2.06 21.87 -25.77
C LEU A 165 3.25 20.91 -25.78
N LEU A 166 4.40 21.33 -25.23
CA LEU A 166 5.60 20.49 -25.13
C LEU A 166 5.32 19.20 -24.34
N ILE A 167 4.67 19.31 -23.17
CA ILE A 167 4.30 18.16 -22.34
C ILE A 167 3.29 17.25 -23.07
N SER A 168 2.26 17.83 -23.67
CA SER A 168 1.22 17.06 -24.38
C SER A 168 1.80 16.28 -25.55
N ALA A 169 2.85 16.79 -26.17
CA ALA A 169 3.54 16.10 -27.25
C ALA A 169 4.55 15.07 -26.71
N ALA A 170 5.23 15.34 -25.61
CA ALA A 170 6.08 14.35 -24.92
C ALA A 170 5.28 13.11 -24.48
N LEU A 171 4.06 13.29 -23.94
CA LEU A 171 3.17 12.19 -23.55
C LEU A 171 2.70 11.31 -24.73
N LYS A 172 2.95 11.73 -25.98
CA LYS A 172 2.65 10.96 -27.19
C LYS A 172 3.89 10.28 -27.79
N MET A 173 5.03 10.37 -27.12
CA MET A 173 6.26 9.72 -27.57
C MET A 173 6.11 8.20 -27.51
N GLU A 174 6.62 7.55 -28.53
CA GLU A 174 6.63 6.10 -28.68
C GLU A 174 8.05 5.55 -28.44
N ASN A 175 8.14 4.30 -28.01
CA ASN A 175 9.38 3.54 -28.02
C ASN A 175 9.66 2.96 -29.42
N ASP A 176 10.78 2.24 -29.56
CA ASP A 176 11.21 1.63 -30.83
C ASP A 176 10.20 0.62 -31.43
N ASN A 177 9.21 0.18 -30.64
CA ASN A 177 8.17 -0.75 -31.06
C ASN A 177 6.83 -0.05 -31.41
N ASN A 178 6.83 1.28 -31.57
CA ASN A 178 5.61 2.08 -31.79
C ASN A 178 4.57 1.99 -30.66
N GLU A 179 5.00 1.62 -29.46
CA GLU A 179 4.17 1.65 -28.25
C GLU A 179 4.36 3.00 -27.56
N LEU A 180 3.27 3.67 -27.17
CA LEU A 180 3.36 4.89 -26.37
C LEU A 180 4.12 4.60 -25.07
N LEU A 181 5.06 5.47 -24.69
CA LEU A 181 5.86 5.27 -23.47
C LEU A 181 5.01 5.24 -22.19
N ILE A 182 3.84 5.90 -22.20
CA ILE A 182 2.86 5.80 -21.11
C ILE A 182 2.24 4.39 -21.02
N ASP A 183 2.04 3.73 -22.16
CA ASP A 183 1.51 2.37 -22.21
C ASP A 183 2.56 1.37 -21.74
N GLU A 184 3.82 1.58 -22.13
CA GLU A 184 4.96 0.81 -21.62
C GLU A 184 5.05 0.90 -20.09
N PHE A 185 4.89 2.10 -19.53
CA PHE A 185 4.87 2.33 -18.08
C PHE A 185 3.76 1.53 -17.39
N LEU A 186 2.55 1.58 -17.94
CA LEU A 186 1.37 0.87 -17.40
C LEU A 186 1.54 -0.65 -17.50
N ARG A 187 2.12 -1.15 -18.58
CA ARG A 187 2.45 -2.57 -18.75
C ARG A 187 3.47 -3.03 -17.71
N LYS A 188 4.58 -2.31 -17.52
CA LYS A 188 5.59 -2.62 -16.49
C LYS A 188 4.97 -2.66 -15.09
N MET A 189 4.09 -1.70 -14.78
CA MET A 189 3.36 -1.68 -13.51
C MET A 189 2.47 -2.93 -13.34
N ASN A 190 1.76 -3.34 -14.39
CA ASN A 190 0.91 -4.54 -14.35
C ASN A 190 1.69 -5.82 -14.15
N GLU A 191 2.81 -5.97 -14.85
CA GLU A 191 3.71 -7.11 -14.71
C GLU A 191 4.24 -7.20 -13.28
N LYS A 192 4.72 -6.08 -12.71
CA LYS A 192 5.14 -6.05 -11.31
C LYS A 192 4.02 -6.26 -10.31
N TRP A 193 2.82 -5.74 -10.57
CA TRP A 193 1.67 -6.03 -9.71
C TRP A 193 1.29 -7.51 -9.76
N ALA A 194 1.40 -8.17 -10.91
CA ALA A 194 1.19 -9.61 -11.03
C ALA A 194 2.21 -10.39 -10.19
N GLU A 195 3.48 -10.02 -10.26
CA GLU A 195 4.50 -10.61 -9.39
C GLU A 195 4.20 -10.39 -7.90
N ILE A 196 3.76 -9.19 -7.48
CA ILE A 196 3.40 -8.90 -6.08
C ILE A 196 2.20 -9.73 -5.62
N ARG A 197 1.23 -9.99 -6.50
CA ARG A 197 0.09 -10.86 -6.16
C ARG A 197 0.54 -12.29 -5.89
N GLU A 198 1.49 -12.78 -6.65
CA GLU A 198 2.02 -14.14 -6.52
C GLU A 198 2.98 -14.27 -5.34
N LYS A 199 3.95 -13.36 -5.24
CA LYS A 199 5.06 -13.40 -4.26
C LYS A 199 4.72 -12.75 -2.92
N GLY A 200 3.66 -11.95 -2.86
CA GLY A 200 3.27 -11.13 -1.72
C GLY A 200 3.84 -9.72 -1.74
N LYS A 201 3.32 -8.90 -0.82
CA LYS A 201 3.91 -7.62 -0.43
C LYS A 201 5.05 -7.88 0.55
N SER A 202 5.93 -6.89 0.71
CA SER A 202 7.00 -6.91 1.70
C SER A 202 6.86 -5.74 2.68
N VAL A 203 7.37 -5.88 3.89
CA VAL A 203 7.55 -4.77 4.85
C VAL A 203 8.88 -4.94 5.55
N LYS A 204 9.56 -3.82 5.80
CA LYS A 204 10.78 -3.77 6.61
C LYS A 204 10.40 -3.69 8.08
N MET A 205 11.13 -4.40 8.94
CA MET A 205 10.92 -4.33 10.39
C MET A 205 12.21 -4.02 11.13
N GLU A 206 12.12 -3.16 12.15
CA GLU A 206 13.21 -2.90 13.09
C GLU A 206 12.72 -3.19 14.50
N PHE A 207 13.21 -4.26 15.10
CA PHE A 207 13.01 -4.57 16.51
C PHE A 207 14.14 -3.91 17.28
N SER A 208 13.78 -3.10 18.27
CA SER A 208 14.72 -2.44 19.17
C SER A 208 14.32 -2.70 20.62
N ILE A 209 15.29 -2.87 21.49
CA ILE A 209 15.07 -2.90 22.94
C ILE A 209 15.16 -1.47 23.47
N SER A 210 14.22 -1.11 24.35
CA SER A 210 14.20 0.19 25.02
C SER A 210 15.38 0.35 25.97
N GLU A 211 15.97 1.55 25.98
CA GLU A 211 17.09 1.92 26.85
C GLU A 211 16.73 1.90 28.35
N ASP A 212 15.42 1.94 28.67
CA ASP A 212 14.92 1.90 30.04
C ASP A 212 14.93 0.49 30.68
N THR A 213 15.40 -0.52 29.93
CA THR A 213 15.36 -1.93 30.32
C THR A 213 16.77 -2.51 30.30
N SER A 214 17.00 -3.56 31.10
CA SER A 214 18.20 -4.39 31.01
C SER A 214 18.04 -5.58 30.05
N LEU A 215 16.93 -5.62 29.29
CA LEU A 215 16.62 -6.72 28.39
C LEU A 215 17.60 -6.71 27.21
N THR A 216 17.95 -7.88 26.70
CA THR A 216 18.72 -8.04 25.47
C THR A 216 18.09 -9.07 24.54
N MET A 217 18.48 -9.04 23.27
CA MET A 217 18.11 -10.04 22.26
C MET A 217 18.62 -11.45 22.58
N ASP A 218 19.58 -11.57 23.51
CA ASP A 218 20.15 -12.82 23.99
C ASP A 218 19.50 -13.34 25.28
N ASP A 219 18.58 -12.58 25.87
CA ASP A 219 17.86 -13.00 27.07
C ASP A 219 16.78 -14.04 26.75
N ASP A 220 16.58 -14.97 27.69
CA ASP A 220 15.61 -16.04 27.57
C ASP A 220 14.17 -15.52 27.74
N VAL A 221 13.32 -15.86 26.78
CA VAL A 221 11.87 -15.71 26.90
C VAL A 221 11.34 -16.90 27.69
N THR A 222 11.00 -16.66 28.96
CA THR A 222 10.65 -17.74 29.93
C THR A 222 9.53 -18.66 29.43
N SER A 223 8.55 -18.12 28.71
CA SER A 223 7.42 -18.88 28.16
C SER A 223 7.81 -19.82 27.01
N GLN A 224 8.90 -19.52 26.29
CA GLN A 224 9.38 -20.29 25.14
C GLN A 224 10.65 -21.10 25.43
N LYS A 225 11.37 -20.79 26.52
CA LYS A 225 12.68 -21.38 26.89
C LYS A 225 13.73 -21.22 25.79
N GLU A 226 13.71 -20.09 25.12
CA GLU A 226 14.60 -19.77 24.01
C GLU A 226 14.90 -18.27 24.02
N LYS A 227 16.00 -17.88 23.39
CA LYS A 227 16.42 -16.48 23.30
C LYS A 227 15.43 -15.64 22.50
N LEU A 228 15.21 -14.40 22.93
CA LEU A 228 14.27 -13.47 22.30
C LEU A 228 14.47 -13.34 20.79
N LYS A 229 15.71 -13.25 20.31
CA LYS A 229 15.99 -13.18 18.86
C LYS A 229 15.51 -14.40 18.07
N TYR A 230 15.66 -15.60 18.62
CA TYR A 230 15.22 -16.83 17.97
C TYR A 230 13.70 -16.96 18.04
N VAL A 231 13.08 -16.56 19.17
CA VAL A 231 11.62 -16.49 19.28
C VAL A 231 11.01 -15.53 18.24
N ILE A 232 11.67 -14.41 17.95
CA ILE A 232 11.27 -13.49 16.86
C ILE A 232 11.47 -14.15 15.48
N GLU A 233 12.60 -14.83 15.27
CA GLU A 233 12.91 -15.51 14.01
C GLU A 233 11.92 -16.65 13.70
N ASP A 234 11.57 -17.46 14.70
CA ASP A 234 10.55 -18.51 14.59
C ASP A 234 9.20 -17.92 14.16
N TRP A 235 8.81 -16.78 14.74
CA TRP A 235 7.58 -16.09 14.34
C TRP A 235 7.64 -15.60 12.89
N LEU A 236 8.79 -15.11 12.43
CA LEU A 236 8.97 -14.70 11.04
C LEU A 236 8.83 -15.91 10.10
N GLU A 237 9.47 -17.03 10.44
CA GLU A 237 9.41 -18.26 9.66
C GLU A 237 7.98 -18.82 9.57
N GLU A 238 7.27 -18.88 10.69
CA GLU A 238 5.91 -19.42 10.73
C GLU A 238 4.87 -18.56 10.00
N THR A 239 5.12 -17.26 9.88
CA THR A 239 4.11 -16.30 9.41
C THR A 239 4.41 -15.67 8.04
N ALA A 240 5.65 -15.75 7.57
CA ALA A 240 6.05 -15.20 6.27
C ALA A 240 5.43 -15.99 5.12
N LEU A 241 4.95 -15.26 4.11
CA LEU A 241 4.45 -15.88 2.88
C LEU A 241 5.60 -16.54 2.12
N GLY A 242 5.44 -17.83 1.82
CA GLY A 242 6.43 -18.59 1.07
C GLY A 242 7.74 -18.80 1.83
N ASN A 243 7.71 -18.71 3.16
CA ASN A 243 8.87 -18.84 4.06
C ASN A 243 10.00 -17.86 3.69
N TYR A 244 9.65 -16.69 3.15
CA TYR A 244 10.61 -15.71 2.70
C TYR A 244 10.69 -14.54 3.67
N TYR A 245 11.80 -14.50 4.41
CA TYR A 245 12.20 -13.35 5.21
C TYR A 245 13.73 -13.19 5.13
N VAL A 246 14.23 -11.97 5.37
CA VAL A 246 15.66 -11.66 5.35
C VAL A 246 16.03 -10.83 6.57
N ILE A 247 16.74 -11.44 7.51
CA ILE A 247 17.37 -10.74 8.63
C ILE A 247 18.74 -10.23 8.17
N THR A 248 19.01 -8.94 8.31
CA THR A 248 20.27 -8.33 7.85
C THR A 248 21.22 -7.98 8.98
N PHE A 249 20.68 -7.75 10.19
CA PHE A 249 21.47 -7.27 11.31
C PHE A 249 20.86 -7.72 12.64
N VAL A 250 21.71 -8.20 13.56
CA VAL A 250 21.33 -8.56 14.92
C VAL A 250 22.43 -8.09 15.88
N THR A 251 22.03 -7.45 16.97
CA THR A 251 22.87 -7.02 18.10
C THR A 251 22.14 -7.31 19.40
N GLU A 252 22.76 -7.01 20.54
CA GLU A 252 22.12 -7.13 21.85
C GLU A 252 20.83 -6.31 21.97
N THR A 253 20.72 -5.17 21.27
CA THR A 253 19.56 -4.27 21.41
C THR A 253 18.73 -4.11 20.14
N LYS A 254 19.15 -4.67 19.00
CA LYS A 254 18.46 -4.49 17.72
C LYS A 254 18.46 -5.72 16.84
N LEU A 255 17.35 -5.94 16.12
CA LEU A 255 17.19 -6.92 15.06
C LEU A 255 16.50 -6.25 13.86
N MET A 256 17.12 -6.31 12.69
CA MET A 256 16.59 -5.73 11.45
C MET A 256 16.18 -6.81 10.47
N VAL A 257 14.93 -6.74 10.02
CA VAL A 257 14.37 -7.56 8.95
C VAL A 257 14.19 -6.67 7.74
N GLU A 258 14.95 -6.93 6.67
CA GLU A 258 14.92 -6.11 5.47
C GLU A 258 13.71 -6.45 4.57
N ASP A 259 13.37 -7.73 4.49
CA ASP A 259 12.23 -8.22 3.73
C ASP A 259 11.46 -9.22 4.57
N TYR A 260 10.19 -8.94 4.87
CA TYR A 260 9.22 -9.90 5.38
C TYR A 260 8.01 -9.93 4.45
N ARG A 261 7.74 -11.09 3.85
CA ARG A 261 6.64 -11.22 2.87
C ARG A 261 5.32 -11.57 3.50
N TYR A 262 4.26 -10.93 3.02
CA TYR A 262 2.88 -11.20 3.41
C TYR A 262 1.93 -11.11 2.21
N PRO A 263 0.81 -11.85 2.20
CA PRO A 263 -0.08 -11.87 1.04
C PRO A 263 -0.77 -10.52 0.85
N VAL A 264 -1.15 -10.16 -0.37
CA VAL A 264 -1.91 -8.92 -0.68
C VAL A 264 -3.31 -8.92 -0.03
N ARG A 265 -3.89 -10.11 0.14
CA ARG A 265 -5.22 -10.34 0.72
C ARG A 265 -5.11 -11.33 1.87
N ASP A 266 -5.92 -11.12 2.90
CA ASP A 266 -6.00 -12.03 4.03
C ASP A 266 -6.64 -13.34 3.55
N PRO A 267 -5.95 -14.49 3.66
CA PRO A 267 -6.45 -15.75 3.13
C PRO A 267 -7.72 -16.25 3.83
N LYS A 268 -8.04 -15.73 5.03
CA LYS A 268 -9.19 -16.18 5.81
C LYS A 268 -10.47 -15.42 5.51
N ASN A 269 -10.37 -14.12 5.22
CA ASN A 269 -11.53 -13.22 5.10
C ASN A 269 -11.50 -12.35 3.83
N CYS A 270 -10.52 -12.58 2.96
CA CYS A 270 -10.29 -11.90 1.69
C CYS A 270 -10.23 -10.35 1.78
N THR A 271 -9.93 -9.78 2.95
CA THR A 271 -9.75 -8.32 3.11
C THR A 271 -8.31 -7.91 2.80
N ASN A 272 -8.08 -6.65 2.41
CA ASN A 272 -6.73 -6.13 2.10
C ASN A 272 -5.76 -6.37 3.25
N MET A 273 -4.58 -6.89 2.94
CA MET A 273 -3.46 -6.92 3.89
C MET A 273 -2.64 -5.64 3.78
N THR A 274 -2.23 -5.14 4.95
CA THR A 274 -1.47 -3.91 5.11
C THR A 274 -0.44 -4.11 6.22
N ALA A 275 0.58 -3.25 6.28
CA ALA A 275 1.56 -3.25 7.37
C ALA A 275 0.89 -3.19 8.76
N ARG A 276 -0.20 -2.43 8.91
CA ARG A 276 -0.97 -2.35 10.17
C ARG A 276 -1.58 -3.68 10.61
N LYS A 277 -1.93 -4.57 9.68
CA LYS A 277 -2.38 -5.92 10.03
C LYS A 277 -1.23 -6.80 10.49
N ILE A 278 -0.01 -6.55 10.00
CA ILE A 278 1.19 -7.23 10.45
C ILE A 278 1.57 -6.74 11.84
N GLU A 279 1.55 -5.43 12.08
CA GLU A 279 1.65 -4.81 13.42
C GLU A 279 0.69 -5.47 14.42
N ARG A 280 -0.60 -5.58 14.09
CA ARG A 280 -1.57 -6.27 14.95
C ARG A 280 -1.27 -7.75 15.19
N LYS A 281 -0.62 -8.44 14.25
CA LYS A 281 -0.20 -9.84 14.46
C LYS A 281 1.01 -9.92 15.40
N LEU A 282 1.95 -8.99 15.27
CA LEU A 282 3.11 -8.85 16.15
C LEU A 282 2.68 -8.49 17.57
N ASP A 283 1.78 -7.53 17.73
CA ASP A 283 1.19 -7.12 19.02
C ASP A 283 0.66 -8.35 19.79
N ARG A 284 -0.19 -9.14 19.14
CA ARG A 284 -0.71 -10.41 19.68
C ARG A 284 0.35 -11.48 19.93
N PHE A 285 1.49 -11.41 19.25
CA PHE A 285 2.60 -12.34 19.44
C PHE A 285 3.40 -11.94 20.68
N PHE A 286 3.76 -10.67 20.82
CA PHE A 286 4.45 -10.14 21.99
C PHE A 286 3.61 -10.28 23.26
N ASP A 287 2.29 -10.05 23.18
CA ASP A 287 1.35 -10.36 24.28
C ASP A 287 1.44 -11.81 24.76
N LYS A 288 1.62 -12.78 23.84
CA LYS A 288 1.68 -14.21 24.20
C LYS A 288 2.99 -14.60 24.87
N ILE A 289 4.05 -13.83 24.63
CA ILE A 289 5.35 -14.06 25.25
C ILE A 289 5.59 -13.14 26.45
N ASP A 290 4.53 -12.48 26.94
CA ASP A 290 4.54 -11.56 28.07
C ASP A 290 5.56 -10.42 27.91
N GLN A 291 5.74 -9.91 26.68
CA GLN A 291 6.63 -8.79 26.39
C GLN A 291 5.83 -7.57 25.95
N ALA A 292 6.07 -6.43 26.60
CA ALA A 292 5.43 -5.18 26.26
C ALA A 292 6.10 -4.54 25.04
N VAL A 293 5.32 -4.01 24.11
CA VAL A 293 5.84 -3.39 22.89
C VAL A 293 5.12 -2.09 22.54
N LYS A 294 5.83 -1.19 21.86
CA LYS A 294 5.29 -0.01 21.19
C LYS A 294 5.64 -0.06 19.72
N PHE A 295 4.67 0.27 18.88
CA PHE A 295 4.83 0.31 17.44
C PHE A 295 4.89 1.75 16.92
N ASP A 296 5.74 1.98 15.93
CA ASP A 296 5.68 3.15 15.06
C ASP A 296 5.80 2.69 13.59
N ASN A 297 5.05 3.34 12.71
CA ASN A 297 5.11 3.05 11.28
C ASN A 297 5.52 4.33 10.54
N SER A 298 6.72 4.29 9.97
CA SER A 298 7.29 5.43 9.29
C SER A 298 8.00 4.98 8.02
N ARG A 299 7.62 5.58 6.89
CA ARG A 299 8.29 5.41 5.58
C ARG A 299 8.44 3.96 5.12
N GLY A 300 7.43 3.13 5.38
CA GLY A 300 7.43 1.73 4.96
C GLY A 300 8.25 0.78 5.84
N THR A 301 8.74 1.27 6.99
CA THR A 301 9.35 0.46 8.05
C THR A 301 8.42 0.40 9.25
N LEU A 302 8.19 -0.81 9.76
CA LEU A 302 7.55 -1.03 11.04
C LEU A 302 8.63 -1.07 12.14
N TYR A 303 8.60 -0.09 13.02
CA TYR A 303 9.47 -0.02 14.20
C TYR A 303 8.75 -0.65 15.38
N ILE A 304 9.42 -1.60 16.04
CA ILE A 304 8.93 -2.34 17.20
C ILE A 304 9.89 -2.07 18.34
N ASN A 305 9.45 -1.31 19.34
CA ASN A 305 10.22 -1.02 20.55
C ASN A 305 9.73 -1.91 21.70
N ILE A 306 10.59 -2.82 22.16
CA ILE A 306 10.33 -3.77 23.24
C ILE A 306 10.70 -3.12 24.58
N LEU A 307 9.78 -3.17 25.54
CA LEU A 307 9.80 -2.42 26.81
C LEU A 307 10.05 -3.30 28.03
#